data_AF-F1LEV9-F1
#
_entry.id   AF-F1LEV9-F1
#
_cell.length_a   1.000
_cell.length_b   1.000
_cell.length_c   1.000
_cell.angle_alpha   90.00
_cell.angle_beta   90.00
_cell.angle_gamma   90.00
#
_symmetry.space_group_name_H-M   'P 1'
#
loop_
_entity.id
_entity.type
_entity.pdbx_description
1 polymer ?
#
loop_
_entity_poly.entity_id
_entity_poly.type
_entity_poly.pdbx_seq_one_letter_code
_entity_poly.pdbx_strand_id
1 'polypeptide(L)'
;MARMGQCFTQAKECSIKLLHRRYNKTFDIIGGMDSSGEPYTFSDGCGRLSPEFAQRIADDLHLGKCVPSCFQIRFRGIKGVVSVDPWLTERASWATEHNIADNMENYNKKNKLYMLFRPSQDKFHAPLSHKIEIVKYSSPTPVCLNRPYIAILLTR
;
A
#
# COMPACT_ATOMS: atom_id res chain seq x y z
N MET A 1 21.44 10.85 -2.28
CA MET A 1 21.47 10.39 -3.69
C MET A 1 20.70 9.08 -3.95
N ALA A 2 20.56 8.15 -2.99
CA ALA A 2 19.90 6.84 -3.19
C ALA A 2 18.40 6.86 -3.57
N ARG A 3 17.70 8.00 -3.48
CA ARG A 3 16.26 8.11 -3.80
C ARG A 3 15.96 8.33 -5.29
N MET A 4 16.94 8.72 -6.11
CA MET A 4 16.76 8.88 -7.57
C MET A 4 16.42 7.56 -8.28
N GLY A 5 16.86 6.43 -7.73
CA GLY A 5 16.50 5.09 -8.24
C GLY A 5 14.98 4.85 -8.29
N GLN A 6 14.19 5.68 -7.62
CA GLN A 6 12.74 5.63 -7.74
C GLN A 6 12.23 6.03 -9.12
N CYS A 7 12.87 6.98 -9.81
CA CYS A 7 12.42 7.49 -11.10
C CYS A 7 12.69 6.51 -12.27
N PHE A 8 13.58 5.53 -12.07
CA PHE A 8 13.98 4.57 -13.10
C PHE A 8 13.28 3.21 -12.99
N THR A 9 12.35 3.06 -12.04
CA THR A 9 11.57 1.83 -11.96
C THR A 9 10.46 1.84 -12.98
N GLN A 10 10.43 0.81 -13.82
CA GLN A 10 9.31 0.58 -14.72
C GLN A 10 8.05 0.38 -13.89
N ALA A 11 7.10 1.28 -14.03
CA ALA A 11 5.80 1.24 -13.36
C ALA A 11 4.72 1.65 -14.37
N LYS A 12 3.54 1.05 -14.26
CA LYS A 12 2.39 1.45 -15.06
C LYS A 12 1.65 2.55 -14.30
N GLU A 13 1.57 3.74 -14.88
CA GLU A 13 0.70 4.81 -14.38
C GLU A 13 -0.74 4.34 -14.52
N CYS A 14 -1.50 4.33 -13.42
CA CYS A 14 -2.93 4.05 -13.47
C CYS A 14 -3.69 5.28 -13.99
N SER A 15 -4.71 5.06 -14.83
CA SER A 15 -5.60 6.14 -15.27
C SER A 15 -6.45 6.71 -14.11
N ILE A 16 -6.56 5.94 -13.03
CA ILE A 16 -7.36 6.27 -11.85
C ILE A 16 -6.62 7.25 -10.95
N LYS A 17 -7.30 8.37 -10.65
CA LYS A 17 -6.78 9.41 -9.78
C LYS A 17 -7.05 9.11 -8.30
N LEU A 18 -6.00 9.13 -7.49
CA LEU A 18 -6.10 9.10 -6.02
C LEU A 18 -6.22 10.53 -5.48
N LEU A 19 -7.45 10.93 -5.16
CA LEU A 19 -7.75 12.26 -4.61
C LEU A 19 -7.28 12.39 -3.17
N HIS A 20 -6.89 13.60 -2.76
CA HIS A 20 -6.46 13.89 -1.38
C HIS A 20 -7.50 13.53 -0.30
N ARG A 21 -8.79 13.62 -0.63
CA ARG A 21 -9.88 13.19 0.26
C ARG A 21 -10.07 11.67 0.37
N ARG A 22 -9.39 10.88 -0.46
CA ARG A 22 -9.55 9.42 -0.54
C ARG A 22 -8.35 8.67 0.01
N TYR A 23 -7.35 9.33 0.57
CA TYR A 23 -6.28 8.66 1.29
C TYR A 23 -5.96 9.36 2.60
N ASN A 24 -5.38 8.62 3.53
CA ASN A 24 -4.85 9.18 4.76
C ASN A 24 -3.58 8.43 5.19
N LYS A 25 -2.95 8.88 6.28
CA LYS A 25 -1.87 8.16 6.95
C LYS A 25 -2.37 7.55 8.26
N THR A 26 -1.81 6.41 8.62
CA THR A 26 -1.99 5.74 9.91
C THR A 26 -0.62 5.54 10.58
N PHE A 27 -0.57 4.93 11.76
CA PHE A 27 0.68 4.63 12.47
C PHE A 27 1.33 3.37 11.92
N ASP A 28 2.61 3.11 12.21
CA ASP A 28 3.24 1.81 11.96
C ASP A 28 2.92 0.82 13.11
N ILE A 29 2.73 -0.45 12.79
CA ILE A 29 2.56 -1.52 13.80
C ILE A 29 3.94 -1.83 14.37
N ILE A 30 4.17 -1.40 15.61
CA ILE A 30 5.42 -1.56 16.33
C ILE A 30 5.20 -2.53 17.49
N GLY A 31 6.14 -3.44 17.74
CA GLY A 31 6.09 -4.35 18.89
C GLY A 31 7.29 -5.30 18.97
N GLY A 32 7.36 -6.07 20.05
CA GLY A 32 8.53 -6.90 20.35
C GLY A 32 9.81 -6.07 20.52
N MET A 33 10.92 -6.74 20.76
CA MET A 33 12.25 -6.13 20.81
C MET A 33 13.28 -7.09 20.23
N ASP A 34 14.30 -6.56 19.56
CA ASP A 34 15.44 -7.34 19.11
C ASP A 34 16.44 -7.61 20.24
N SER A 35 17.53 -8.32 19.92
CA SER A 35 18.62 -8.61 20.86
C SER A 35 19.31 -7.35 21.40
N SER A 36 19.15 -6.21 20.73
CA SER A 36 19.69 -4.91 21.11
C SER A 36 18.69 -4.05 21.88
N GLY A 37 17.44 -4.53 22.07
CA GLY A 37 16.37 -3.81 22.75
C GLY A 37 15.57 -2.86 21.85
N GLU A 38 15.82 -2.83 20.55
CA GLU A 38 15.12 -1.97 19.61
C GLU A 38 13.80 -2.61 19.14
N PRO A 39 12.71 -1.83 19.02
CA PRO A 39 11.40 -2.39 18.68
C PRO A 39 11.28 -2.74 17.19
N TYR A 40 10.57 -3.82 16.87
CA TYR A 40 10.32 -4.19 15.48
C TYR A 40 9.19 -3.37 14.86
N THR A 41 9.35 -3.01 13.59
CA THR A 41 8.28 -2.42 12.77
C THR A 41 7.66 -3.48 11.85
N PHE A 42 6.61 -4.16 12.32
CA PHE A 42 5.96 -5.25 11.58
C PHE A 42 5.24 -4.82 10.30
N SER A 43 4.90 -3.53 10.19
CA SER A 43 4.24 -2.97 9.01
C SER A 43 5.16 -2.15 8.11
N ASP A 44 6.48 -2.29 8.23
CA ASP A 44 7.43 -1.48 7.45
C ASP A 44 7.14 -1.62 5.95
N GLY A 45 6.82 -0.49 5.32
CA GLY A 45 6.55 -0.43 3.89
C GLY A 45 5.16 -0.92 3.48
N CYS A 46 4.28 -1.28 4.41
CA CYS A 46 3.00 -1.95 4.15
C CYS A 46 1.78 -1.11 4.54
N GLY A 47 1.07 -0.59 3.54
CA GLY A 47 -0.18 0.17 3.69
C GLY A 47 -1.43 -0.69 3.44
N ARG A 48 -2.59 -0.04 3.48
CA ARG A 48 -3.91 -0.66 3.27
C ARG A 48 -4.61 -0.05 2.06
N LEU A 49 -5.43 -0.86 1.41
CA LEU A 49 -6.14 -0.56 0.16
C LEU A 49 -7.59 -1.02 0.31
N SER A 50 -8.56 -0.20 -0.08
CA SER A 50 -9.96 -0.63 -0.04
C SER A 50 -10.26 -1.63 -1.17
N PRO A 51 -11.17 -2.60 -0.96
CA PRO A 51 -11.63 -3.50 -2.01
C PRO A 51 -12.16 -2.77 -3.25
N GLU A 52 -12.91 -1.69 -3.07
CA GLU A 52 -13.42 -0.84 -4.18
C GLU A 52 -12.26 -0.31 -5.05
N PHE A 53 -11.19 0.19 -4.42
CA PHE A 53 -10.07 0.76 -5.17
C PHE A 53 -9.19 -0.34 -5.81
N ALA A 54 -9.06 -1.49 -5.16
CA ALA A 54 -8.38 -2.65 -5.71
C ALA A 54 -9.06 -3.17 -7.00
N GLN A 55 -10.39 -3.25 -7.00
CA GLN A 55 -11.16 -3.63 -8.19
C GLN A 55 -10.91 -2.63 -9.33
N ARG A 56 -10.97 -1.33 -9.05
CA ARG A 56 -10.72 -0.30 -10.07
C ARG A 56 -9.32 -0.43 -10.66
N ILE A 57 -8.30 -0.62 -9.83
CA ILE A 57 -6.93 -0.86 -10.30
C ILE A 57 -6.88 -2.12 -11.17
N ALA A 58 -7.54 -3.21 -10.78
CA ALA A 58 -7.58 -4.43 -11.56
C ALA A 58 -8.24 -4.24 -12.94
N ASP A 59 -9.31 -3.44 -13.01
CA ASP A 59 -10.01 -3.09 -14.25
C ASP A 59 -9.12 -2.26 -15.19
N ASP A 60 -8.40 -1.27 -14.65
CA ASP A 60 -7.42 -0.43 -15.38
C ASP A 60 -6.19 -1.23 -15.85
N LEU A 61 -5.84 -2.28 -15.11
CA LEU A 61 -4.81 -3.24 -15.48
C LEU A 61 -5.32 -4.33 -16.43
N HIS A 62 -6.61 -4.37 -16.74
CA HIS A 62 -7.27 -5.37 -17.58
C HIS A 62 -7.09 -6.82 -17.08
N LEU A 63 -7.16 -7.03 -15.77
CA LEU A 63 -6.97 -8.34 -15.12
C LEU A 63 -8.22 -9.23 -15.13
N GLY A 64 -9.30 -8.81 -15.81
CA GLY A 64 -10.54 -9.55 -15.91
C GLY A 64 -11.23 -9.72 -14.55
N LYS A 65 -11.59 -10.97 -14.20
CA LYS A 65 -12.25 -11.28 -12.92
C LYS A 65 -11.29 -11.38 -11.72
N CYS A 66 -9.99 -11.30 -11.96
CA CYS A 66 -8.99 -11.46 -10.91
C CYS A 66 -8.67 -10.09 -10.28
N VAL A 67 -8.97 -9.95 -8.98
CA VAL A 67 -8.54 -8.79 -8.18
C VAL A 67 -7.37 -9.20 -7.30
N PRO A 68 -6.16 -8.67 -7.53
CA PRO A 68 -5.01 -8.94 -6.68
C PRO A 68 -5.25 -8.49 -5.23
N SER A 69 -4.75 -9.27 -4.26
CA SER A 69 -4.88 -8.98 -2.83
C SER A 69 -3.85 -7.95 -2.33
N CYS A 70 -2.77 -7.74 -3.08
CA CYS A 70 -1.79 -6.69 -2.81
C CYS A 70 -1.13 -6.15 -4.08
N PHE A 71 -0.65 -4.91 -3.98
CA PHE A 71 -0.02 -4.15 -5.05
C PHE A 71 1.24 -3.46 -4.52
N GLN A 72 2.33 -3.53 -5.27
CA GLN A 72 3.50 -2.71 -5.08
C GLN A 72 3.30 -1.38 -5.81
N ILE A 73 3.36 -0.28 -5.07
CA ILE A 73 2.95 1.04 -5.57
C ILE A 73 4.05 2.08 -5.42
N ARG A 74 3.96 3.09 -6.28
CA ARG A 74 4.67 4.36 -6.16
C ARG A 74 3.66 5.48 -6.25
N PHE A 75 3.72 6.38 -5.28
CA PHE A 75 2.82 7.52 -5.23
C PHE A 75 3.57 8.71 -4.65
N ARG A 76 3.92 9.69 -5.49
CA ARG A 76 4.72 10.86 -5.07
C ARG A 76 6.05 10.37 -4.45
N GLY A 77 6.36 10.75 -3.21
CA GLY A 77 7.51 10.26 -2.45
C GLY A 77 7.24 9.01 -1.61
N ILE A 78 6.07 8.38 -1.77
CA ILE A 78 5.64 7.18 -1.06
C ILE A 78 5.96 5.95 -1.90
N LYS A 79 6.60 4.95 -1.28
CA LYS A 79 6.90 3.65 -1.87
C LYS A 79 6.58 2.54 -0.89
N GLY A 80 5.96 1.48 -1.38
CA GLY A 80 5.74 0.28 -0.58
C GLY A 80 4.79 -0.71 -1.25
N VAL A 81 4.26 -1.60 -0.44
CA VAL A 81 3.16 -2.49 -0.78
C VAL A 81 1.89 -2.00 -0.11
N VAL A 82 0.75 -2.17 -0.76
CA VAL A 82 -0.57 -2.00 -0.15
C VAL A 82 -1.34 -3.30 -0.29
N SER A 83 -2.05 -3.67 0.77
CA SER A 83 -2.86 -4.89 0.85
C SER A 83 -4.35 -4.54 0.96
N VAL A 84 -5.20 -5.35 0.33
CA VAL A 84 -6.65 -5.19 0.40
C VAL A 84 -7.12 -5.42 1.83
N ASP A 85 -7.80 -4.43 2.39
CA ASP A 85 -8.35 -4.44 3.75
C ASP A 85 -9.86 -4.17 3.71
N PRO A 86 -10.71 -5.22 3.88
CA PRO A 86 -12.17 -5.08 3.91
C PRO A 86 -12.69 -4.09 4.94
N TRP A 87 -11.94 -3.87 6.03
CA TRP A 87 -12.32 -2.94 7.09
C TRP A 87 -12.52 -1.50 6.58
N LEU A 88 -11.82 -1.10 5.51
CA LEU A 88 -12.02 0.22 4.91
C LEU A 88 -13.41 0.40 4.30
N THR A 89 -13.99 -0.67 3.76
CA THR A 89 -15.37 -0.68 3.27
C THR A 89 -16.34 -0.67 4.45
N GLU A 90 -16.14 -1.54 5.45
CA GLU A 90 -17.00 -1.61 6.63
C GLU A 90 -17.09 -0.28 7.37
N ARG A 91 -15.94 0.40 7.55
CA ARG A 91 -15.90 1.73 8.15
C ARG A 91 -16.70 2.76 7.35
N ALA A 92 -16.61 2.72 6.03
CA ALA A 92 -17.34 3.66 5.16
C ALA A 92 -18.86 3.39 5.20
N SER A 93 -19.27 2.11 5.20
CA SER A 93 -20.67 1.71 5.36
C SER A 93 -21.22 2.13 6.73
N TRP A 94 -20.50 1.84 7.81
CA TRP A 94 -20.89 2.22 9.17
C TRP A 94 -21.10 3.73 9.31
N ALA A 95 -20.19 4.53 8.74
CA ALA A 95 -20.32 6.00 8.76
C ALA A 95 -21.55 6.49 7.98
N THR A 96 -21.88 5.83 6.87
CA THR A 96 -23.06 6.16 6.05
C THR A 96 -24.35 5.81 6.80
N GLU A 97 -24.40 4.63 7.43
CA GLU A 97 -25.55 4.17 8.23
C GLU A 97 -25.85 5.10 9.42
N HIS A 98 -24.81 5.66 10.04
CA HIS A 98 -24.94 6.56 11.18
C HIS A 98 -25.01 8.04 10.80
N ASN A 99 -25.15 8.37 9.51
CA ASN A 99 -25.19 9.74 8.98
C ASN A 99 -23.97 10.59 9.40
N ILE A 100 -22.80 9.95 9.56
CA ILE A 100 -21.56 10.62 9.91
C ILE A 100 -20.92 11.14 8.61
N ALA A 101 -21.10 12.43 8.36
CA ALA A 101 -20.49 13.08 7.22
C ALA A 101 -18.95 13.01 7.29
N ASP A 102 -18.31 12.76 6.15
CA ASP A 102 -16.88 12.98 6.00
C ASP A 102 -16.59 14.46 6.23
N ASN A 103 -15.65 14.78 7.12
CA ASN A 103 -15.22 16.16 7.29
C ASN A 103 -14.54 16.63 5.98
N MET A 104 -14.95 17.80 5.48
CA MET A 104 -14.39 18.44 4.29
C MET A 104 -12.97 18.98 4.53
N GLU A 105 -12.53 19.06 5.79
CA GLU A 105 -11.18 19.48 6.13
C GLU A 105 -10.13 18.52 5.58
N ASN A 106 -9.01 19.09 5.13
CA ASN A 106 -7.94 18.36 4.46
C ASN A 106 -7.31 17.26 5.33
N TYR A 107 -7.33 17.38 6.66
CA TYR A 107 -6.46 16.59 7.54
C TYR A 107 -7.18 15.74 8.60
N ASN A 108 -8.50 15.88 8.81
CA ASN A 108 -9.18 15.20 9.92
C ASN A 108 -10.39 14.37 9.49
N LYS A 109 -10.53 13.19 10.10
CA LYS A 109 -11.74 12.34 10.16
C LYS A 109 -12.43 12.07 8.80
N LYS A 110 -11.68 11.43 7.89
CA LYS A 110 -12.24 10.86 6.64
C LYS A 110 -12.59 9.39 6.86
N ASN A 111 -13.84 9.01 6.58
CA ASN A 111 -14.36 7.66 6.72
C ASN A 111 -14.29 6.89 5.40
N LYS A 112 -14.63 7.52 4.27
CA LYS A 112 -14.54 6.86 2.96
C LYS A 112 -13.16 7.02 2.32
N LEU A 113 -12.26 6.10 2.68
CA LEU A 113 -10.87 6.03 2.23
C LEU A 113 -10.65 4.90 1.22
N TYR A 114 -9.83 5.17 0.21
CA TYR A 114 -9.30 4.18 -0.73
C TYR A 114 -7.95 3.61 -0.29
N MET A 115 -7.10 4.43 0.34
CA MET A 115 -5.77 4.01 0.77
C MET A 115 -5.40 4.57 2.13
N LEU A 116 -4.67 3.78 2.91
CA LEU A 116 -3.99 4.22 4.12
C LEU A 116 -2.50 3.95 3.97
N PHE A 117 -1.70 5.01 4.02
CA PHE A 117 -0.24 4.93 4.02
C PHE A 117 0.30 4.94 5.44
N ARG A 118 1.56 4.53 5.59
CA ARG A 118 2.29 4.56 6.86
C ARG A 118 3.57 5.41 6.76
N PRO A 119 4.07 5.95 7.89
CA PRO A 119 5.31 6.73 7.92
C PRO A 119 6.49 5.99 7.30
N SER A 120 6.61 4.68 7.56
CA SER A 120 7.61 3.81 6.95
C SER A 120 7.61 3.82 5.41
N GLN A 121 6.49 4.17 4.76
CA GLN A 121 6.39 4.27 3.30
C GLN A 121 6.84 5.62 2.72
N ASP A 122 6.93 6.68 3.54
CA ASP A 122 7.41 8.00 3.11
C ASP A 122 8.93 7.99 2.92
N LYS A 123 9.40 8.21 1.69
CA LYS A 123 10.84 8.14 1.38
C LYS A 123 11.48 9.51 1.13
N PHE A 124 10.70 10.49 0.68
CA PHE A 124 11.09 11.90 0.51
C PHE A 124 9.88 12.80 0.32
N HIS A 125 10.06 14.11 0.50
CA HIS A 125 9.02 15.09 0.21
C HIS A 125 8.83 15.26 -1.31
N ALA A 126 7.58 15.26 -1.75
CA ALA A 126 7.23 15.37 -3.17
C ALA A 126 6.01 16.28 -3.36
N PRO A 127 5.90 17.00 -4.51
CA PRO A 127 4.77 17.87 -4.81
C PRO A 127 3.45 17.09 -4.87
N LEU A 128 2.34 17.82 -4.85
CA LEU A 128 1.01 17.22 -4.95
C LEU A 128 0.82 16.58 -6.33
N SER A 129 0.36 15.33 -6.33
CA SER A 129 -0.05 14.59 -7.52
C SER A 129 -1.18 13.65 -7.14
N HIS A 130 -2.04 13.33 -8.12
CA HIS A 130 -3.12 12.37 -7.98
C HIS A 130 -2.84 11.06 -8.73
N LYS A 131 -1.73 10.98 -9.45
CA LYS A 131 -1.34 9.82 -10.25
C LYS A 131 -0.68 8.78 -9.36
N ILE A 132 -1.21 7.57 -9.38
CA ILE A 132 -0.62 6.41 -8.71
C ILE A 132 0.00 5.49 -9.76
N GLU A 133 1.17 4.94 -9.46
CA GLU A 133 1.85 4.00 -10.33
C GLU A 133 1.89 2.63 -9.67
N ILE A 134 1.57 1.61 -10.44
CA ILE A 134 1.65 0.21 -10.01
C ILE A 134 2.91 -0.40 -10.60
N VAL A 135 3.79 -0.88 -9.73
CA VAL A 135 5.03 -1.57 -10.12
C VAL A 135 4.76 -3.04 -10.40
N LYS A 136 4.07 -3.70 -9.45
CA LYS A 136 3.73 -5.12 -9.54
C LYS A 136 2.46 -5.38 -8.73
N TYR A 137 1.73 -6.42 -9.08
CA TYR A 137 0.61 -6.94 -8.31
C TYR A 137 0.88 -8.38 -7.88
N SER A 138 0.18 -8.82 -6.84
CA SER A 138 0.25 -10.21 -6.38
C SER A 138 -0.18 -11.18 -7.48
N SER A 139 0.69 -12.13 -7.78
CA SER A 139 0.42 -13.23 -8.70
C SER A 139 1.24 -14.45 -8.28
N PRO A 140 0.69 -15.68 -8.38
CA PRO A 140 1.46 -16.89 -8.18
C PRO A 140 2.65 -16.91 -9.14
N THR A 141 3.83 -17.25 -8.63
CA THR A 141 5.04 -17.39 -9.44
C THR A 141 5.68 -18.73 -9.10
N PRO A 142 5.98 -19.61 -10.07
CA PRO A 142 6.71 -20.83 -9.80
C PRO A 142 8.12 -20.48 -9.30
N VAL A 143 8.55 -21.14 -8.24
CA VAL A 143 9.87 -20.94 -7.64
C VAL A 143 10.63 -22.27 -7.58
N CYS A 144 11.94 -22.20 -7.78
CA CYS A 144 12.86 -23.34 -7.66
C CYS A 144 13.82 -23.10 -6.50
N LEU A 145 14.31 -24.18 -5.87
CA LEU A 145 15.38 -24.08 -4.89
C LEU A 145 16.67 -23.60 -5.56
N ASN A 146 17.19 -22.48 -5.09
CA ASN A 146 18.49 -21.99 -5.53
C ASN A 146 19.62 -22.61 -4.69
N ARG A 147 20.85 -22.60 -5.23
CA ARG A 147 22.04 -23.15 -4.55
C ARG A 147 22.26 -22.57 -3.14
N PRO A 148 22.11 -21.25 -2.89
CA PRO A 148 22.22 -20.69 -1.54
C PRO A 148 21.23 -21.28 -0.53
N TYR A 149 19.95 -21.44 -0.91
CA TYR A 149 18.95 -22.04 -0.02
C TYR A 149 19.28 -23.51 0.29
N ILE A 150 19.78 -24.26 -0.69
CA ILE A 150 20.20 -25.65 -0.49
C ILE A 150 21.34 -25.71 0.53
N ALA A 151 22.33 -24.81 0.43
CA ALA A 151 23.44 -24.76 1.39
C ALA A 151 22.96 -24.50 2.83
N ILE A 152 22.02 -23.57 3.02
CA ILE A 152 21.45 -23.27 4.35
C ILE A 152 20.69 -24.49 4.90
N LEU A 153 19.90 -25.17 4.07
CA LEU A 153 19.13 -26.34 4.49
C LEU A 153 20.02 -27.51 4.93
N LEU A 154 21.21 -27.66 4.36
CA LEU A 154 22.17 -28.69 4.76
C LEU A 154 22.93 -28.36 6.06
N THR A 155 22.91 -27.10 6.49
CA THR A 155 23.60 -26.62 7.72
C THR A 155 22.70 -26.55 8.95
N ARG A 156 21.43 -26.95 8.83
CA ARG A 156 20.46 -27.06 9.94
C ARG A 156 20.21 -28.51 10.28
#